data_AF-C6J1F5-F1
#
_entry.id   AF-C6J1F5-F1
#
_cell.length_a   1.000
_cell.length_b   1.000
_cell.length_c   1.000
_cell.angle_alpha   90.00
_cell.angle_beta   90.00
_cell.angle_gamma   90.00
#
_symmetry.space_group_name_H-M   'P 1'
#
loop_
_entity.id
_entity.type
_entity.pdbx_description
1 polymer ?
#
loop_
_entity_poly.entity_id
_entity_poly.type
_entity_poly.pdbx_seq_one_letter_code
_entity_poly.pdbx_strand_id
1 'polypeptide(L)'
;MIFLDCCFSGNFSVDRSSSFSIEETVDDFAGKGYAVLSSSNSTQASYGHPDKPISVFTSFLCDAFRDKLIVRQGMVSLNDIQKLVCLYSQVWSHRNPDKPQQPIFRANMGGTIRFKVHEYVPFQPMKIYEECDEYIIYDVKPSHIGVTKRYSVEVILKAPLSLDEIGKVSLEVTRKVRSAEVYNNPDTQLILSGKLADIIWIYFGRDESDMIRKTYLCMTTWVDDAQNKDWWYRVNSEDTFIINNVHFKLFPYYEYLRRLNQENMGSRERVIYETREMLSSLITLAERIIYQFNEFKNAILTEQELFDELESLVSEVESYYIKSTDLPIPPDDIKDWREACSLLFGTIHDLSLYYNKKYLSQRTTANRKSCMEMTISRYYSDLENVRRLEKDVL
;
A
#
# COMPACT_ATOMS: atom_id res chain seq x y z
N MET A 1 -19.47 6.70 -15.98
CA MET A 1 -20.11 5.55 -15.32
C MET A 1 -21.52 5.43 -15.84
N ILE A 2 -21.93 4.22 -16.23
CA ILE A 2 -23.23 3.92 -16.83
C ILE A 2 -23.87 2.79 -16.03
N PHE A 3 -25.12 2.97 -15.61
CA PHE A 3 -25.92 1.91 -14.98
C PHE A 3 -27.02 1.51 -15.94
N LEU A 4 -27.13 0.22 -16.25
CA LEU A 4 -28.17 -0.32 -17.12
C LEU A 4 -29.14 -1.14 -16.28
N ASP A 5 -30.30 -0.56 -15.96
CA ASP A 5 -31.37 -1.28 -15.26
C ASP A 5 -32.49 -1.67 -16.21
N CYS A 6 -32.27 -2.79 -16.91
CA CYS A 6 -33.24 -3.38 -17.81
C CYS A 6 -32.98 -4.89 -17.95
N CYS A 7 -33.98 -5.61 -18.44
CA CYS A 7 -33.86 -7.05 -18.70
C CYS A 7 -32.82 -7.32 -19.79
N PHE A 8 -32.11 -8.45 -19.67
CA PHE A 8 -31.13 -8.92 -20.66
C PHE A 8 -29.98 -7.93 -20.93
N SER A 9 -29.70 -7.05 -19.97
CA SER A 9 -28.81 -5.90 -20.14
C SER A 9 -27.33 -6.23 -20.20
N GLY A 10 -26.93 -7.49 -19.95
CA GLY A 10 -25.53 -7.92 -19.93
C GLY A 10 -24.90 -8.18 -21.30
N ASN A 11 -25.69 -8.13 -22.38
CA ASN A 11 -25.20 -8.34 -23.75
C ASN A 11 -24.60 -7.07 -24.37
N PHE A 12 -23.56 -6.52 -23.73
CA PHE A 12 -22.82 -5.35 -24.21
C PHE A 12 -21.32 -5.63 -24.15
N SER A 13 -20.56 -5.01 -25.05
CA SER A 13 -19.10 -5.00 -24.98
C SER A 13 -18.61 -3.60 -24.59
N VAL A 14 -17.42 -3.56 -24.01
CA VAL A 14 -16.63 -2.34 -23.87
C VAL A 14 -15.37 -2.52 -24.71
N ASP A 15 -14.78 -1.42 -25.18
CA ASP A 15 -13.48 -1.47 -25.85
C ASP A 15 -12.43 -2.09 -24.92
N ARG A 16 -11.32 -2.57 -25.50
CA ARG A 16 -10.24 -3.29 -24.78
C ARG A 16 -9.81 -2.56 -23.50
N SER A 17 -9.25 -3.31 -22.54
CA SER A 17 -8.71 -2.79 -21.28
C SER A 17 -7.84 -1.54 -21.49
N SER A 18 -7.95 -0.59 -20.56
CA SER A 18 -7.15 0.63 -20.56
C SER A 18 -5.65 0.30 -20.55
N SER A 19 -4.89 0.98 -21.40
CA SER A 19 -3.42 0.93 -21.44
C SER A 19 -2.85 2.21 -20.85
N PHE A 20 -1.77 2.09 -20.07
CA PHE A 20 -1.08 3.23 -19.50
C PHE A 20 0.13 3.60 -20.35
N SER A 21 0.18 4.84 -20.85
CA SER A 21 1.31 5.29 -21.68
C SER A 21 2.46 5.83 -20.84
N ILE A 22 3.69 5.71 -21.33
CA ILE A 22 4.84 6.31 -20.65
C ILE A 22 4.73 7.85 -20.60
N GLU A 23 4.09 8.47 -21.59
CA GLU A 23 3.88 9.92 -21.66
C GLU A 23 2.80 10.42 -20.70
N GLU A 24 1.90 9.54 -20.26
CA GLU A 24 0.83 9.86 -19.33
C GLU A 24 1.33 9.84 -17.88
N THR A 25 0.75 10.69 -17.04
CA THR A 25 0.90 10.56 -15.58
C THR A 25 -0.16 9.60 -15.04
N VAL A 26 0.05 9.06 -13.85
CA VAL A 26 -0.97 8.25 -13.17
C VAL A 26 -2.24 9.07 -12.91
N ASP A 27 -2.16 10.39 -12.77
CA ASP A 27 -3.35 11.26 -12.64
C ASP A 27 -4.14 11.38 -13.95
N ASP A 28 -3.46 11.34 -15.10
CA ASP A 28 -4.06 11.32 -16.43
C ASP A 28 -4.72 9.97 -16.75
N PHE A 29 -4.39 8.91 -16.00
CA PHE A 29 -4.87 7.56 -16.22
C PHE A 29 -5.94 7.12 -15.20
N ALA A 30 -5.68 7.33 -13.91
CA ALA A 30 -6.50 6.80 -12.82
C ALA A 30 -7.91 7.40 -12.82
N GLY A 31 -8.92 6.53 -12.89
CA GLY A 31 -10.33 6.89 -12.93
C GLY A 31 -10.79 7.48 -14.28
N LYS A 32 -9.93 7.51 -15.31
CA LYS A 32 -10.29 7.98 -16.66
C LYS A 32 -10.78 6.84 -17.53
N GLY A 33 -11.81 7.12 -18.34
CA GLY A 33 -12.47 6.15 -19.20
C GLY A 33 -13.94 5.96 -18.82
N TYR A 34 -14.46 4.76 -18.99
CA TYR A 34 -15.86 4.44 -18.67
C TYR A 34 -16.01 3.06 -18.03
N ALA A 35 -17.05 2.94 -17.21
CA ALA A 35 -17.45 1.71 -16.54
C ALA A 35 -18.96 1.55 -16.67
N VAL A 36 -19.39 0.32 -16.92
CA VAL A 36 -20.79 -0.07 -17.09
C VAL A 36 -21.10 -1.18 -16.08
N LEU A 37 -22.17 -0.97 -15.31
CA LEU A 37 -22.73 -1.99 -14.43
C LEU A 37 -24.18 -2.23 -14.85
N SER A 38 -24.47 -3.42 -15.36
CA SER A 38 -25.81 -3.81 -15.77
C SER A 38 -26.53 -4.62 -14.67
N SER A 39 -27.85 -4.54 -14.67
CA SER A 39 -28.70 -5.17 -13.67
C SER A 39 -28.78 -6.69 -13.80
N SER A 40 -28.63 -7.22 -15.01
CA SER A 40 -28.71 -8.64 -15.29
C SER A 40 -27.75 -9.05 -16.41
N ASN A 41 -27.53 -10.37 -16.54
CA ASN A 41 -26.77 -10.92 -17.66
C ASN A 41 -27.62 -10.95 -18.96
N SER A 42 -27.07 -11.49 -20.04
CA SER A 42 -27.75 -11.53 -21.35
C SER A 42 -28.96 -12.46 -21.43
N THR A 43 -29.17 -13.34 -20.44
CA THR A 43 -30.24 -14.36 -20.43
C THR A 43 -31.24 -14.18 -19.29
N GLN A 44 -30.98 -13.27 -18.36
CA GLN A 44 -31.81 -13.01 -17.17
C GLN A 44 -32.57 -11.69 -17.27
N ALA A 45 -33.78 -11.66 -16.72
CA ALA A 45 -34.55 -10.44 -16.52
C ALA A 45 -34.04 -9.63 -15.32
N SER A 46 -34.34 -8.33 -15.31
CA SER A 46 -34.26 -7.48 -14.11
C SER A 46 -35.62 -7.47 -13.44
N TYR A 47 -35.67 -7.61 -12.11
CA TYR A 47 -36.94 -7.73 -11.38
C TYR A 47 -37.27 -6.50 -10.54
N GLY A 48 -38.57 -6.23 -10.38
CA GLY A 48 -39.09 -5.26 -9.41
C GLY A 48 -38.81 -5.72 -7.97
N HIS A 49 -38.47 -4.78 -7.09
CA HIS A 49 -38.33 -5.06 -5.66
C HIS A 49 -39.72 -5.37 -5.06
N PRO A 50 -39.87 -6.41 -4.21
CA PRO A 50 -41.17 -6.79 -3.67
C PRO A 50 -41.82 -5.68 -2.83
N ASP A 51 -41.01 -4.99 -2.02
CA ASP A 51 -41.51 -4.00 -1.04
C ASP A 51 -41.24 -2.53 -1.40
N LYS A 52 -40.62 -2.24 -2.55
CA LYS A 52 -40.19 -0.88 -2.93
C LYS A 52 -40.62 -0.57 -4.37
N PRO A 53 -40.98 0.68 -4.71
CA PRO A 53 -41.38 1.06 -6.06
C PRO A 53 -40.18 1.26 -7.01
N ILE A 54 -39.18 0.39 -6.93
CA ILE A 54 -37.94 0.41 -7.72
C ILE A 54 -37.54 -1.04 -8.04
N SER A 55 -36.57 -1.25 -8.93
CA SER A 55 -36.03 -2.59 -9.18
C SER A 55 -35.19 -3.10 -8.01
N VAL A 56 -34.99 -4.42 -7.95
CA VAL A 56 -34.07 -5.09 -7.02
C VAL A 56 -32.65 -4.53 -7.19
N PHE A 57 -32.17 -4.40 -8.43
CA PHE A 57 -30.86 -3.87 -8.73
C PHE A 57 -30.68 -2.42 -8.26
N THR A 58 -31.63 -1.55 -8.59
CA THR A 58 -31.58 -0.13 -8.17
C THR A 58 -31.62 -0.02 -6.65
N SER A 59 -32.39 -0.86 -5.95
CA SER A 59 -32.35 -0.92 -4.48
C SER A 59 -30.95 -1.27 -3.98
N PHE A 60 -30.33 -2.33 -4.50
CA PHE A 60 -28.99 -2.75 -4.10
C PHE A 60 -27.93 -1.70 -4.39
N LEU A 61 -28.04 -1.01 -5.52
CA LEU A 61 -27.16 0.09 -5.87
C LEU A 61 -27.29 1.24 -4.85
N CYS A 62 -28.51 1.65 -4.52
CA CYS A 62 -28.76 2.67 -3.50
C CYS A 62 -28.23 2.26 -2.12
N ASP A 63 -28.42 1.01 -1.74
CA ASP A 63 -27.93 0.48 -0.45
C ASP A 63 -26.40 0.47 -0.43
N ALA A 64 -25.75 0.03 -1.52
CA ALA A 64 -24.29 0.03 -1.63
C ALA A 64 -23.67 1.44 -1.58
N PHE A 65 -24.27 2.44 -2.24
CA PHE A 65 -23.81 3.83 -2.16
C PHE A 65 -23.94 4.44 -0.76
N ARG A 66 -24.82 3.90 0.09
CA ARG A 66 -25.09 4.40 1.46
C ARG A 66 -24.36 3.60 2.53
N ASP A 67 -23.70 2.50 2.16
CA ASP A 67 -23.02 1.63 3.12
C ASP A 67 -21.77 2.32 3.67
N LYS A 68 -21.77 2.58 4.99
CA LYS A 68 -20.65 3.22 5.68
C LYS A 68 -19.47 2.27 5.89
N LEU A 69 -19.68 0.95 5.81
CA LEU A 69 -18.66 -0.06 6.06
C LEU A 69 -17.65 -0.18 4.93
N ILE A 70 -18.03 0.24 3.71
CA ILE A 70 -17.13 0.28 2.55
C ILE A 70 -16.38 1.62 2.41
N VAL A 71 -16.65 2.58 3.30
CA VAL A 71 -15.92 3.85 3.31
C VAL A 71 -14.52 3.65 3.88
N ARG A 72 -13.52 4.15 3.16
CA ARG A 72 -12.11 4.12 3.55
C ARG A 72 -11.53 5.52 3.36
N GLN A 73 -11.04 6.11 4.45
CA GLN A 73 -10.40 7.44 4.42
C GLN A 73 -11.26 8.52 3.72
N GLY A 74 -12.58 8.52 3.98
CA GLY A 74 -13.51 9.49 3.37
C GLY A 74 -13.91 9.21 1.92
N MET A 75 -13.41 8.11 1.35
CA MET A 75 -13.66 7.72 -0.03
C MET A 75 -14.41 6.39 -0.11
N VAL A 76 -15.17 6.20 -1.19
CA VAL A 76 -15.72 4.92 -1.62
C VAL A 76 -15.27 4.64 -3.04
N SER A 77 -14.80 3.44 -3.34
CA SER A 77 -14.42 3.07 -4.71
C SER A 77 -15.59 2.45 -5.48
N LEU A 78 -15.62 2.64 -6.80
CA LEU A 78 -16.57 1.93 -7.68
C LEU A 78 -16.39 0.41 -7.59
N ASN A 79 -15.16 -0.06 -7.37
CA ASN A 79 -14.88 -1.47 -7.15
C ASN A 79 -15.58 -2.02 -5.90
N ASP A 80 -15.62 -1.26 -4.80
CA ASP A 80 -16.31 -1.69 -3.58
C ASP A 80 -17.83 -1.68 -3.77
N ILE A 81 -18.36 -0.66 -4.46
CA ILE A 81 -19.79 -0.57 -4.80
C ILE A 81 -20.22 -1.78 -5.64
N GLN A 82 -19.52 -2.08 -6.74
CA GLN A 82 -19.89 -3.19 -7.61
C GLN A 82 -19.76 -4.55 -6.90
N LYS A 83 -18.73 -4.73 -6.05
CA LYS A 83 -18.58 -5.96 -5.23
C LYS A 83 -19.79 -6.15 -4.32
N LEU A 84 -20.24 -5.08 -3.66
CA LEU A 84 -21.36 -5.13 -2.74
C LEU A 84 -22.69 -5.37 -3.47
N VAL A 85 -22.92 -4.73 -4.61
CA VAL A 85 -24.09 -4.99 -5.47
C VAL A 85 -24.11 -6.44 -5.94
N CYS A 86 -22.97 -6.99 -6.38
CA CYS A 86 -22.86 -8.40 -6.77
C CYS A 86 -23.19 -9.34 -5.60
N LEU A 87 -22.70 -9.05 -4.39
CA LEU A 87 -23.00 -9.82 -3.19
C LEU A 87 -24.51 -9.82 -2.87
N TYR A 88 -25.14 -8.64 -2.86
CA TYR A 88 -26.58 -8.53 -2.63
C TYR A 88 -27.39 -9.30 -3.68
N SER A 89 -26.98 -9.26 -4.94
CA SER A 89 -27.64 -10.00 -6.02
C SER A 89 -27.47 -11.51 -5.91
N GLN A 90 -26.33 -12.00 -5.41
CA GLN A 90 -26.13 -13.42 -5.08
C GLN A 90 -27.07 -13.87 -3.95
N VAL A 91 -27.18 -13.06 -2.88
CA VAL A 91 -28.11 -13.33 -1.77
C VAL A 91 -29.56 -13.34 -2.27
N TRP A 92 -29.93 -12.38 -3.12
CA TRP A 92 -31.25 -12.34 -3.74
C TRP A 92 -31.56 -13.60 -4.54
N SER A 93 -30.65 -13.98 -5.45
CA SER A 93 -30.84 -15.13 -6.33
C SER A 93 -30.91 -16.44 -5.55
N HIS A 94 -30.17 -16.56 -4.44
CA HIS A 94 -30.26 -17.71 -3.54
C HIS A 94 -31.62 -17.79 -2.84
N ARG A 95 -32.19 -16.65 -2.42
CA ARG A 95 -33.51 -16.60 -1.77
C ARG A 95 -34.67 -16.69 -2.75
N ASN A 96 -34.45 -16.38 -4.02
CA ASN A 96 -35.46 -16.37 -5.07
C ASN A 96 -34.97 -17.17 -6.30
N PRO A 97 -34.91 -18.52 -6.22
CA PRO A 97 -34.37 -19.35 -7.30
C PRO A 97 -35.10 -19.18 -8.65
N ASP A 98 -36.38 -18.81 -8.62
CA ASP A 98 -37.20 -18.58 -9.82
C ASP A 98 -37.02 -17.19 -10.43
N LYS A 99 -36.30 -16.28 -9.73
CA LYS A 99 -36.02 -14.91 -10.16
C LYS A 99 -34.52 -14.57 -10.02
N PRO A 100 -33.62 -15.39 -10.62
CA PRO A 100 -32.19 -15.17 -10.49
C PRO A 100 -31.78 -13.92 -11.26
N GLN A 101 -30.87 -13.15 -10.69
CA GLN A 101 -30.38 -11.92 -11.28
C GLN A 101 -28.89 -11.76 -10.98
N GLN A 102 -28.06 -11.73 -12.02
CA GLN A 102 -26.62 -11.58 -11.96
C GLN A 102 -26.19 -10.29 -12.66
N PRO A 103 -25.71 -9.28 -11.92
CA PRO A 103 -25.16 -8.06 -12.48
C PRO A 103 -23.90 -8.35 -13.31
N ILE A 104 -23.67 -7.55 -14.36
CA ILE A 104 -22.46 -7.63 -15.19
C ILE A 104 -21.69 -6.32 -15.06
N PHE A 105 -20.41 -6.42 -14.72
CA PHE A 105 -19.52 -5.27 -14.60
C PHE A 105 -18.42 -5.33 -15.65
N ARG A 106 -18.32 -4.30 -16.48
CA ARG A 106 -17.20 -4.11 -17.42
C ARG A 106 -16.71 -2.68 -17.36
N ALA A 107 -15.40 -2.51 -17.47
CA ALA A 107 -14.78 -1.20 -17.49
C ALA A 107 -13.63 -1.17 -18.49
N ASN A 108 -13.53 -0.04 -19.19
CA ASN A 108 -12.32 0.41 -19.85
C ASN A 108 -11.91 1.71 -19.16
N MET A 109 -11.21 1.55 -18.04
CA MET A 109 -10.84 2.65 -17.16
C MET A 109 -9.59 2.27 -16.38
N GLY A 110 -8.64 3.20 -16.29
CA GLY A 110 -7.44 3.00 -15.48
C GLY A 110 -7.78 2.96 -13.99
N GLY A 111 -7.41 1.88 -13.30
CA GLY A 111 -7.69 1.76 -11.87
C GLY A 111 -9.19 1.73 -11.53
N THR A 112 -9.62 2.60 -10.60
CA THR A 112 -11.02 2.69 -10.16
C THR A 112 -11.47 4.12 -9.93
N ILE A 113 -12.77 4.40 -10.02
CA ILE A 113 -13.34 5.68 -9.61
C ILE A 113 -13.40 5.73 -8.09
N ARG A 114 -12.97 6.86 -7.50
CA ARG A 114 -13.14 7.14 -6.08
C ARG A 114 -14.11 8.30 -5.88
N PHE A 115 -15.13 8.08 -5.07
CA PHE A 115 -16.11 9.08 -4.67
C PHE A 115 -15.75 9.63 -3.30
N LYS A 116 -15.58 10.94 -3.19
CA LYS A 116 -15.46 11.61 -1.88
C LYS A 116 -16.83 11.66 -1.23
N VAL A 117 -16.99 10.96 -0.11
CA VAL A 117 -18.29 10.84 0.60
C VAL A 117 -18.30 11.59 1.92
N HIS A 118 -17.14 11.82 2.52
CA HIS A 118 -16.98 12.73 3.66
C HIS A 118 -15.54 13.24 3.76
N GLU A 119 -15.32 14.30 4.54
CA GLU A 119 -13.98 14.77 4.85
C GLU A 119 -13.24 13.73 5.71
N TYR A 120 -11.99 13.44 5.36
CA TYR A 120 -11.09 12.63 6.16
C TYR A 120 -9.84 13.44 6.44
N VAL A 121 -9.60 13.68 7.72
CA VAL A 121 -8.38 14.33 8.20
C VAL A 121 -7.49 13.21 8.76
N PRO A 122 -6.41 12.82 8.07
CA PRO A 122 -5.49 11.83 8.59
C PRO A 122 -4.86 12.35 9.87
N PHE A 123 -4.63 11.45 10.83
CA PHE A 123 -3.86 11.77 12.02
C PHE A 123 -2.45 12.20 11.61
N GLN A 124 -2.03 13.38 12.05
CA GLN A 124 -0.69 13.90 11.80
C GLN A 124 0.13 13.77 13.09
N PRO A 125 1.08 12.83 13.16
CA PRO A 125 2.00 12.75 14.28
C PRO A 125 2.76 14.07 14.45
N MET A 126 2.94 14.50 15.69
CA MET A 126 3.83 15.61 15.99
C MET A 126 5.25 15.26 15.52
N LYS A 127 5.85 16.14 14.71
CA LYS A 127 7.23 16.02 14.29
C LYS A 127 8.12 16.78 15.27
N ILE A 128 9.20 16.14 15.70
CA ILE A 128 10.21 16.76 16.56
C ILE A 128 11.49 16.84 15.77
N TYR A 129 11.92 18.07 15.53
CA TYR A 129 13.22 18.39 14.94
C TYR A 129 13.92 19.37 15.87
N GLU A 130 15.17 19.08 16.22
CA GLU A 130 15.97 19.96 17.07
C GLU A 130 17.43 19.93 16.64
N GLU A 131 17.96 21.10 16.30
CA GLU A 131 19.36 21.27 15.94
C GLU A 131 20.17 21.71 17.16
N CYS A 132 21.19 20.92 17.51
CA CYS A 132 22.16 21.20 18.58
C CYS A 132 23.57 21.39 17.97
N ASP A 133 24.56 21.79 18.78
CA ASP A 133 25.92 22.05 18.28
C ASP A 133 26.60 20.78 17.73
N GLU A 134 26.46 19.65 18.44
CA GLU A 134 27.14 18.40 18.10
C GLU A 134 26.28 17.43 17.26
N TYR A 135 24.96 17.61 17.27
CA TYR A 135 24.01 16.68 16.66
C TYR A 135 22.68 17.35 16.27
N ILE A 136 21.86 16.64 15.51
CA ILE A 136 20.48 17.03 15.15
C ILE A 136 19.55 15.88 15.53
N ILE A 137 18.51 16.14 16.30
CA ILE A 137 17.34 15.24 16.39
C ILE A 137 16.57 15.45 15.09
N TYR A 138 16.69 14.50 14.16
CA TYR A 138 16.10 14.60 12.84
C TYR A 138 14.61 14.24 12.85
N ASP A 139 14.26 13.16 13.55
CA ASP A 139 12.87 12.75 13.72
C ASP A 139 12.68 11.89 14.99
N VAL A 140 11.47 11.89 15.53
CA VAL A 140 11.05 11.05 16.66
C VAL A 140 9.81 10.28 16.24
N LYS A 141 9.96 8.97 16.02
CA LYS A 141 8.87 8.10 15.54
C LYS A 141 8.27 7.26 16.67
N PRO A 142 6.93 7.21 16.80
CA PRO A 142 6.28 6.35 17.78
C PRO A 142 6.35 4.88 17.36
N SER A 143 6.76 4.00 18.27
CA SER A 143 6.83 2.54 18.07
C SER A 143 6.10 1.78 19.18
N HIS A 144 5.04 2.40 19.71
CA HIS A 144 4.28 1.92 20.86
C HIS A 144 3.67 0.52 20.62
N ILE A 145 3.61 -0.28 21.69
CA ILE A 145 2.91 -1.57 21.71
C ILE A 145 2.04 -1.64 22.95
N GLY A 146 0.72 -1.76 22.77
CA GLY A 146 -0.24 -1.77 23.87
C GLY A 146 -0.11 -0.51 24.73
N VAL A 147 0.19 -0.70 26.02
CA VAL A 147 0.37 0.39 26.99
C VAL A 147 1.81 0.86 27.13
N THR A 148 2.77 0.25 26.42
CA THR A 148 4.19 0.62 26.48
C THR A 148 4.50 1.75 25.50
N LYS A 149 4.92 2.90 26.02
CA LYS A 149 5.26 4.10 25.23
C LYS A 149 6.71 4.02 24.75
N ARG A 150 6.89 3.71 23.47
CA ARG A 150 8.21 3.54 22.83
C ARG A 150 8.49 4.53 21.72
N TYR A 151 9.76 4.91 21.56
CA TYR A 151 10.24 5.79 20.50
C TYR A 151 11.41 5.21 19.73
N SER A 152 11.43 5.49 18.43
CA SER A 152 12.60 5.37 17.56
C SER A 152 13.02 6.78 17.14
N VAL A 153 14.20 7.20 17.57
CA VAL A 153 14.73 8.55 17.34
C VAL A 153 15.83 8.46 16.29
N GLU A 154 15.77 9.34 15.30
CA GLU A 154 16.75 9.47 14.23
C GLU A 154 17.64 10.68 14.52
N VAL A 155 18.95 10.47 14.63
CA VAL A 155 19.92 11.50 15.02
C VAL A 155 21.06 11.60 14.02
N ILE A 156 21.35 12.82 13.57
CA ILE A 156 22.49 13.14 12.70
C ILE A 156 23.63 13.70 13.55
N LEU A 157 24.81 13.10 13.48
CA LEU A 157 26.02 13.56 14.15
C LEU A 157 26.78 14.56 13.28
N LYS A 158 26.99 15.78 13.77
CA LYS A 158 27.63 16.87 13.00
C LYS A 158 29.16 16.73 12.90
N ALA A 159 29.79 16.03 13.86
CA ALA A 159 31.23 15.79 13.91
C ALA A 159 31.52 14.31 14.19
N PRO A 160 32.68 13.75 13.75
CA PRO A 160 33.04 12.36 14.04
C PRO A 160 33.30 12.20 15.55
N LEU A 161 32.28 11.72 16.26
CA LEU A 161 32.32 11.49 17.69
C LEU A 161 32.81 10.07 18.01
N SER A 162 33.55 9.92 19.11
CA SER A 162 33.87 8.63 19.73
C SER A 162 32.62 7.97 20.31
N LEU A 163 32.68 6.67 20.59
CA LEU A 163 31.55 5.94 21.19
C LEU A 163 31.16 6.49 22.57
N ASP A 164 32.13 6.94 23.37
CA ASP A 164 31.88 7.62 24.64
C ASP A 164 31.12 8.93 24.47
N GLU A 165 31.47 9.73 23.46
CA GLU A 165 30.78 10.98 23.12
C GLU A 165 29.36 10.71 22.58
N ILE A 166 29.19 9.73 21.69
CA ILE A 166 27.87 9.28 21.23
C ILE A 166 27.02 8.81 22.41
N GLY A 167 27.61 8.13 23.40
CA GLY A 167 26.92 7.74 24.62
C GLY A 167 26.38 8.94 25.42
N LYS A 168 27.15 10.02 25.52
CA LYS A 168 26.70 11.27 26.17
C LYS A 168 25.56 11.93 25.39
N VAL A 169 25.68 12.01 24.07
CA VAL A 169 24.62 12.52 23.18
C VAL A 169 23.35 11.69 23.34
N SER A 170 23.47 10.36 23.34
CA SER A 170 22.35 9.43 23.55
C SER A 170 21.59 9.74 24.84
N LEU A 171 22.30 9.95 25.96
CA LEU A 171 21.68 10.28 27.25
C LEU A 171 21.01 11.66 27.23
N GLU A 172 21.56 12.63 26.51
CA GLU A 172 20.95 13.95 26.33
C GLU A 172 19.67 13.88 25.49
N VAL A 173 19.73 13.25 24.32
CA VAL A 173 18.57 13.03 23.44
C VAL A 173 17.46 12.31 24.21
N THR A 174 17.80 11.25 24.95
CA THR A 174 16.85 10.52 25.81
C THR A 174 16.14 11.46 26.78
N ARG A 175 16.88 12.33 27.48
CA ARG A 175 16.29 13.31 28.42
C ARG A 175 15.31 14.25 27.73
N LYS A 176 15.62 14.71 26.50
CA LYS A 176 14.77 15.63 25.73
C LYS A 176 13.49 14.96 25.24
N VAL A 177 13.56 13.72 24.73
CA VAL A 177 12.43 13.06 24.07
C VAL A 177 11.58 12.19 24.99
N ARG A 178 12.04 11.89 26.21
CA ARG A 178 11.33 10.99 27.14
C ARG A 178 9.90 11.46 27.47
N SER A 179 9.68 12.76 27.56
CA SER A 179 8.36 13.37 27.79
C SER A 179 7.67 13.83 26.51
N ALA A 180 8.17 13.47 25.32
CA ALA A 180 7.56 13.84 24.06
C ALA A 180 6.12 13.29 23.97
N GLU A 181 5.24 14.01 23.28
CA GLU A 181 3.85 13.64 23.03
C GLU A 181 3.66 13.32 21.54
N VAL A 182 4.33 12.26 21.08
CA VAL A 182 4.33 11.82 19.67
C VAL A 182 3.63 10.46 19.58
N TYR A 183 2.67 10.30 18.65
CA TYR A 183 1.79 9.13 18.58
C TYR A 183 1.59 8.62 17.15
N ASN A 184 1.15 7.37 17.03
CA ASN A 184 0.87 6.75 15.74
C ASN A 184 -0.53 7.09 15.23
N ASN A 185 -1.49 7.20 16.15
CA ASN A 185 -2.91 7.36 15.87
C ASN A 185 -3.66 7.87 17.12
N PRO A 186 -4.94 8.28 16.97
CA PRO A 186 -5.73 8.80 18.08
C PRO A 186 -5.87 7.83 19.26
N ASP A 187 -5.95 6.52 19.01
CA ASP A 187 -6.10 5.52 20.07
C ASP A 187 -4.85 5.45 20.96
N THR A 188 -3.67 5.45 20.35
CA THR A 188 -2.40 5.49 21.09
C THR A 188 -2.23 6.81 21.84
N GLN A 189 -2.65 7.93 21.26
CA GLN A 189 -2.65 9.23 21.94
C GLN A 189 -3.53 9.20 23.19
N LEU A 190 -4.76 8.70 23.08
CA LEU A 190 -5.70 8.61 24.19
C LEU A 190 -5.12 7.79 25.36
N ILE A 191 -4.43 6.68 25.07
CA ILE A 191 -3.94 5.74 26.08
C ILE A 191 -2.61 6.20 26.72
N LEU A 192 -1.76 6.91 25.96
CA LEU A 192 -0.37 7.18 26.31
C LEU A 192 -0.05 8.67 26.53
N SER A 193 -1.02 9.58 26.40
CA SER A 193 -0.82 10.99 26.71
C SER A 193 -0.43 11.21 28.17
N GLY A 194 0.55 12.10 28.37
CA GLY A 194 1.12 12.43 29.67
C GLY A 194 2.03 11.36 30.28
N LYS A 195 2.18 10.18 29.66
CA LYS A 195 3.11 9.14 30.12
C LYS A 195 4.52 9.42 29.62
N LEU A 196 5.53 9.03 30.38
CA LEU A 196 6.92 9.03 29.91
C LEU A 196 7.16 7.82 29.00
N ALA A 197 8.14 7.94 28.11
CA ALA A 197 8.61 6.81 27.32
C ALA A 197 9.23 5.74 28.23
N ASP A 198 8.87 4.48 27.96
CA ASP A 198 9.42 3.29 28.61
C ASP A 198 10.71 2.82 27.91
N ILE A 199 10.78 2.98 26.59
CA ILE A 199 11.87 2.48 25.74
C ILE A 199 12.16 3.48 24.64
N ILE A 200 13.43 3.81 24.44
CA ILE A 200 13.90 4.71 23.40
C ILE A 200 15.06 4.04 22.67
N TRP A 201 14.92 3.87 21.36
CA TRP A 201 16.01 3.54 20.47
C TRP A 201 16.48 4.80 19.76
N ILE A 202 17.78 5.05 19.73
CA ILE A 202 18.35 6.20 19.02
C ILE A 202 19.26 5.67 17.94
N TYR A 203 18.94 5.97 16.69
CA TYR A 203 19.67 5.58 15.50
C TYR A 203 20.54 6.75 15.03
N PHE A 204 21.85 6.52 14.97
CA PHE A 204 22.82 7.57 14.62
C PHE A 204 23.28 7.41 13.17
N GLY A 205 23.29 8.52 12.43
CA GLY A 205 23.92 8.64 11.10
C GLY A 205 24.73 9.93 10.99
N ARG A 206 25.26 10.19 9.80
CA ARG A 206 26.18 11.29 9.50
C ARG A 206 25.54 12.40 8.67
N ASP A 207 24.46 12.10 7.97
CA ASP A 207 23.73 13.06 7.16
C ASP A 207 22.25 12.66 7.00
N GLU A 208 21.50 13.47 6.26
CA GLU A 208 20.09 13.23 5.95
C GLU A 208 19.88 11.98 5.07
N SER A 209 20.85 11.63 4.22
CA SER A 209 20.78 10.43 3.36
C SER A 209 20.74 9.16 4.21
N ASP A 210 21.56 9.10 5.26
CA ASP A 210 21.54 8.00 6.24
C ASP A 210 20.15 7.85 6.89
N MET A 211 19.48 8.97 7.21
CA MET A 211 18.15 8.98 7.78
C MET A 211 17.11 8.50 6.77
N ILE A 212 17.14 9.02 5.54
CA ILE A 212 16.21 8.69 4.46
C ILE A 212 16.33 7.20 4.06
N ARG A 213 17.56 6.69 3.99
CA ARG A 213 17.89 5.30 3.58
C ARG A 213 17.92 4.30 4.71
N LYS A 214 17.74 4.74 5.96
CA LYS A 214 17.84 3.90 7.16
C LYS A 214 19.19 3.18 7.25
N THR A 215 20.26 3.85 6.81
CA THR A 215 21.63 3.35 6.83
C THR A 215 22.35 4.01 7.99
N TYR A 216 22.31 3.38 9.16
CA TYR A 216 22.82 3.96 10.40
C TYR A 216 24.22 3.45 10.73
N LEU A 217 25.02 4.27 11.40
CA LEU A 217 26.33 3.92 11.95
C LEU A 217 26.18 2.99 13.15
N CYS A 218 25.33 3.39 14.10
CA CYS A 218 25.04 2.63 15.30
C CYS A 218 23.66 2.97 15.84
N MET A 219 23.21 2.20 16.82
CA MET A 219 22.00 2.44 17.59
C MET A 219 22.33 2.33 19.08
N THR A 220 21.72 3.18 19.90
CA THR A 220 21.69 2.99 21.36
C THR A 220 20.28 2.63 21.83
N THR A 221 20.22 1.92 22.96
CA THR A 221 18.96 1.55 23.60
C THR A 221 18.91 2.12 25.01
N TRP A 222 17.86 2.87 25.32
CA TRP A 222 17.52 3.28 26.67
C TRP A 222 16.20 2.67 27.10
N VAL A 223 16.14 2.19 28.34
CA VAL A 223 14.99 1.49 28.91
C VAL A 223 14.76 1.96 30.35
N ASP A 224 13.51 2.25 30.68
CA ASP A 224 13.07 2.65 32.01
C ASP A 224 13.34 1.55 33.06
N ASP A 225 13.60 1.95 34.31
CA ASP A 225 13.93 1.03 35.40
C ASP A 225 12.82 0.03 35.72
N ALA A 226 11.56 0.35 35.40
CA ALA A 226 10.43 -0.55 35.58
C ALA A 226 10.38 -1.70 34.53
N GLN A 227 11.20 -1.64 33.49
CA GLN A 227 11.23 -2.62 32.41
C GLN A 227 12.35 -3.66 32.62
N ASN A 228 12.25 -4.81 31.94
CA ASN A 228 13.25 -5.87 32.04
C ASN A 228 14.55 -5.52 31.30
N LYS A 229 15.49 -4.84 31.97
CA LYS A 229 16.78 -4.45 31.38
C LYS A 229 17.63 -5.63 30.91
N ASP A 230 17.61 -6.76 31.61
CA ASP A 230 18.35 -7.96 31.20
C ASP A 230 17.86 -8.53 29.86
N TRP A 231 16.58 -8.34 29.55
CA TRP A 231 16.02 -8.68 28.24
C TRP A 231 16.45 -7.69 27.16
N TRP A 232 16.41 -6.39 27.43
CA TRP A 232 16.63 -5.35 26.42
C TRP A 232 18.10 -5.03 26.17
N TYR A 233 18.97 -5.16 27.17
CA TYR A 233 20.41 -4.86 27.08
C TYR A 233 21.26 -6.10 26.84
N ARG A 234 20.68 -7.10 26.17
CA ARG A 234 21.40 -8.32 25.81
C ARG A 234 22.59 -7.99 24.91
N VAL A 235 23.71 -8.61 25.24
CA VAL A 235 24.95 -8.57 24.49
C VAL A 235 25.14 -9.97 23.92
N ASN A 236 24.73 -10.15 22.67
CA ASN A 236 24.64 -11.46 22.02
C ASN A 236 25.62 -11.61 20.83
N SER A 237 26.29 -10.53 20.44
CA SER A 237 27.28 -10.49 19.37
C SER A 237 28.37 -9.46 19.66
N GLU A 238 29.47 -9.54 18.92
CA GLU A 238 30.60 -8.59 19.01
C GLU A 238 30.18 -7.15 18.69
N ASP A 239 29.13 -6.96 17.88
CA ASP A 239 28.58 -5.65 17.53
C ASP A 239 27.67 -5.04 18.61
N THR A 240 27.36 -5.78 19.68
CA THR A 240 26.52 -5.30 20.79
C THR A 240 27.34 -5.23 22.06
N PHE A 241 27.28 -4.12 22.79
CA PHE A 241 28.07 -3.94 24.02
C PHE A 241 27.52 -2.81 24.88
N ILE A 242 28.09 -2.61 26.06
CA ILE A 242 27.72 -1.53 26.99
C ILE A 242 28.97 -0.68 27.28
N ILE A 243 28.87 0.63 27.08
CA ILE A 243 29.90 1.62 27.46
C ILE A 243 29.23 2.67 28.35
N ASN A 244 29.78 2.95 29.52
CA ASN A 244 29.25 3.93 30.49
C ASN A 244 27.74 3.78 30.74
N ASN A 245 27.26 2.54 30.92
CA ASN A 245 25.85 2.18 31.11
C ASN A 245 24.91 2.49 29.92
N VAL A 246 25.46 2.78 28.73
CA VAL A 246 24.70 2.90 27.49
C VAL A 246 24.84 1.62 26.68
N HIS A 247 23.72 1.01 26.32
CA HIS A 247 23.69 -0.17 25.45
C HIS A 247 23.81 0.26 23.99
N PHE A 248 24.77 -0.32 23.29
CA PHE A 248 25.08 -0.06 21.88
C PHE A 248 24.83 -1.28 21.01
N LYS A 249 24.47 -0.99 19.76
CA LYS A 249 24.55 -1.90 18.62
C LYS A 249 25.24 -1.17 17.46
N LEU A 250 26.38 -1.67 17.02
CA LEU A 250 27.03 -1.20 15.79
C LEU A 250 26.38 -1.84 14.57
N PHE A 251 26.43 -1.13 13.45
CA PHE A 251 26.04 -1.66 12.14
C PHE A 251 27.31 -1.85 11.29
N PRO A 252 27.92 -3.05 11.28
CA PRO A 252 29.26 -3.26 10.72
C PRO A 252 29.36 -2.96 9.22
N TYR A 253 28.25 -3.03 8.48
CA TYR A 253 28.20 -2.76 7.06
C TYR A 253 27.88 -1.30 6.70
N TYR A 254 27.83 -0.38 7.67
CA TYR A 254 27.46 1.02 7.45
C TYR A 254 28.23 1.68 6.30
N GLU A 255 29.57 1.69 6.36
CA GLU A 255 30.41 2.31 5.32
C GLU A 255 30.28 1.61 3.96
N TYR A 256 30.14 0.29 3.97
CA TYR A 256 29.95 -0.49 2.75
C TYR A 256 28.61 -0.17 2.08
N LEU A 257 27.51 -0.16 2.84
CA LEU A 257 26.18 0.15 2.34
C LEU A 257 26.09 1.60 1.83
N ARG A 258 26.74 2.55 2.52
CA ARG A 258 26.78 3.94 2.09
C ARG A 258 27.51 4.09 0.76
N ARG A 259 28.66 3.42 0.59
CA ARG A 259 29.38 3.37 -0.68
C ARG A 259 28.56 2.69 -1.78
N LEU A 260 27.97 1.53 -1.49
CA LEU A 260 27.12 0.80 -2.43
C LEU A 260 25.95 1.66 -2.92
N ASN A 261 25.29 2.38 -2.00
CA ASN A 261 24.20 3.30 -2.34
C ASN A 261 24.68 4.42 -3.28
N GLN A 262 25.84 5.00 -3.02
CA GLN A 262 26.42 6.07 -3.84
C GLN A 262 26.84 5.57 -5.23
N GLU A 263 27.50 4.40 -5.32
CA GLU A 263 27.99 3.82 -6.57
C GLU A 263 26.86 3.32 -7.49
N ASN A 264 25.71 2.93 -6.93
CA ASN A 264 24.56 2.41 -7.67
C ASN A 264 23.40 3.42 -7.79
N MET A 265 23.59 4.66 -7.36
CA MET A 265 22.60 5.73 -7.51
C MET A 265 22.50 6.14 -8.98
N GLY A 266 21.28 6.09 -9.53
CA GLY A 266 21.00 6.63 -10.85
C GLY A 266 20.81 8.15 -10.80
N SER A 267 20.99 8.83 -11.94
CA SER A 267 20.55 10.22 -12.04
C SER A 267 19.03 10.30 -11.90
N ARG A 268 18.53 11.44 -11.43
CA ARG A 268 17.10 11.68 -11.22
C ARG A 268 16.30 11.38 -12.50
N GLU A 269 16.74 11.91 -13.63
CA GLU A 269 16.06 11.78 -14.93
C GLU A 269 16.03 10.32 -15.40
N ARG A 270 17.15 9.60 -15.23
CA ARG A 270 17.27 8.19 -15.61
C ARG A 270 16.33 7.33 -14.78
N VAL A 271 16.32 7.53 -13.46
CA VAL A 271 15.46 6.77 -12.55
C VAL A 271 13.99 7.03 -12.84
N ILE A 272 13.60 8.28 -13.08
CA ILE A 272 12.21 8.63 -13.45
C ILE A 272 11.83 7.93 -14.76
N TYR A 273 12.66 8.04 -15.79
CA TYR A 273 12.38 7.45 -17.10
C TYR A 273 12.22 5.93 -17.03
N GLU A 274 13.21 5.22 -16.49
CA GLU A 274 13.18 3.75 -16.41
C GLU A 274 12.03 3.24 -15.51
N THR A 275 11.71 3.97 -14.43
CA THR A 275 10.55 3.65 -13.58
C THR A 275 9.23 3.85 -14.33
N ARG A 276 9.09 4.91 -15.14
CA ARG A 276 7.88 5.15 -15.95
C ARG A 276 7.72 4.12 -17.06
N GLU A 277 8.81 3.66 -17.67
CA GLU A 277 8.78 2.52 -18.62
C GLU A 277 8.19 1.26 -17.96
N MET A 278 8.62 0.95 -16.73
CA MET A 278 8.09 -0.18 -15.96
C MET A 278 6.62 0.03 -15.58
N LEU A 279 6.23 1.23 -15.14
CA LEU A 279 4.84 1.56 -14.84
C LEU A 279 3.93 1.34 -16.07
N SER A 280 4.29 1.89 -17.23
CA SER A 280 3.54 1.73 -18.49
C SER A 280 3.27 0.26 -18.81
N SER A 281 4.32 -0.57 -18.72
CA SER A 281 4.25 -2.00 -19.02
C SER A 281 3.41 -2.76 -18.00
N LEU A 282 3.70 -2.62 -16.70
CA LEU A 282 3.08 -3.40 -15.64
C LEU A 282 1.62 -2.98 -15.40
N ILE A 283 1.29 -1.69 -15.42
CA ILE A 283 -0.10 -1.21 -15.25
C ILE A 283 -0.96 -1.72 -16.41
N THR A 284 -0.47 -1.64 -17.65
CA THR A 284 -1.20 -2.16 -18.82
C THR A 284 -1.47 -3.65 -18.69
N LEU A 285 -0.50 -4.45 -18.22
CA LEU A 285 -0.70 -5.87 -17.96
C LEU A 285 -1.70 -6.13 -16.84
N ALA A 286 -1.63 -5.35 -15.75
CA ALA A 286 -2.56 -5.46 -14.63
C ALA A 286 -4.01 -5.21 -15.07
N GLU A 287 -4.27 -4.17 -15.86
CA GLU A 287 -5.63 -3.89 -16.36
C GLU A 287 -6.15 -5.00 -17.29
N ARG A 288 -5.28 -5.61 -18.10
CA ARG A 288 -5.63 -6.78 -18.92
C ARG A 288 -6.01 -7.98 -18.05
N ILE A 289 -5.25 -8.26 -17.00
CA ILE A 289 -5.54 -9.34 -16.05
C ILE A 289 -6.88 -9.09 -15.34
N ILE A 290 -7.10 -7.86 -14.85
CA ILE A 290 -8.33 -7.45 -14.16
C ILE A 290 -9.54 -7.58 -15.09
N TYR A 291 -9.39 -7.19 -16.35
CA TYR A 291 -10.44 -7.36 -17.36
C TYR A 291 -10.86 -8.83 -17.50
N GLN A 292 -9.90 -9.75 -17.71
CA GLN A 292 -10.20 -11.17 -17.84
C GLN A 292 -10.83 -11.75 -16.57
N PHE A 293 -10.34 -11.34 -15.40
CA PHE A 293 -10.93 -11.76 -14.13
C PHE A 293 -12.36 -11.25 -13.95
N ASN A 294 -12.68 -10.05 -14.43
CA ASN A 294 -14.05 -9.55 -14.43
C ASN A 294 -14.94 -10.35 -15.38
N GLU A 295 -14.46 -10.76 -16.56
CA GLU A 295 -15.23 -11.64 -17.45
C GLU A 295 -15.49 -13.03 -16.84
N PHE A 296 -14.55 -13.57 -16.06
CA PHE A 296 -14.80 -14.75 -15.23
C PHE A 296 -15.88 -14.49 -14.16
N LYS A 297 -15.82 -13.35 -13.45
CA LYS A 297 -16.86 -12.96 -12.47
C LYS A 297 -18.23 -12.76 -13.09
N ASN A 298 -18.27 -12.28 -14.33
CA ASN A 298 -19.45 -12.10 -15.14
C ASN A 298 -20.02 -13.43 -15.66
N ALA A 299 -19.37 -14.57 -15.36
CA ALA A 299 -19.68 -15.91 -15.86
C ALA A 299 -19.65 -16.01 -17.40
N ILE A 300 -18.83 -15.17 -18.03
CA ILE A 300 -18.56 -15.20 -19.48
C ILE A 300 -17.44 -16.18 -19.77
N LEU A 301 -16.39 -16.15 -18.95
CA LEU A 301 -15.32 -17.14 -18.98
C LEU A 301 -15.55 -18.20 -17.90
N THR A 302 -15.23 -19.43 -18.24
CA THR A 302 -14.99 -20.50 -17.28
C THR A 302 -13.66 -20.28 -16.55
N GLU A 303 -13.46 -20.99 -15.43
CA GLU A 303 -12.19 -20.91 -14.71
C GLU A 303 -11.01 -21.43 -15.57
N GLN A 304 -11.24 -22.46 -16.40
CA GLN A 304 -10.20 -22.99 -17.27
C GLN A 304 -9.81 -22.00 -18.39
N GLU A 305 -10.80 -21.38 -19.03
CA GLU A 305 -10.54 -20.33 -20.03
C GLU A 305 -9.79 -19.14 -19.41
N LEU A 306 -10.11 -18.77 -18.16
CA LEU A 306 -9.34 -17.75 -17.44
C LEU A 306 -7.86 -18.16 -17.28
N PHE A 307 -7.56 -19.42 -16.94
CA PHE A 307 -6.17 -19.89 -16.88
C PHE A 307 -5.45 -19.79 -18.23
N ASP A 308 -6.15 -20.07 -19.32
CA ASP A 308 -5.58 -20.04 -20.67
C ASP A 308 -5.35 -18.59 -21.14
N GLU A 309 -6.31 -17.70 -20.90
CA GLU A 309 -6.22 -16.26 -21.22
C GLU A 309 -5.11 -15.54 -20.44
N LEU A 310 -4.83 -15.97 -19.21
CA LEU A 310 -3.83 -15.33 -18.35
C LEU A 310 -2.40 -15.87 -18.54
N GLU A 311 -2.20 -16.99 -19.24
CA GLU A 311 -0.90 -17.68 -19.30
C GLU A 311 0.24 -16.79 -19.86
N SER A 312 -0.04 -16.06 -20.95
CA SER A 312 0.93 -15.13 -21.54
C SER A 312 1.13 -13.89 -20.67
N LEU A 313 0.03 -13.31 -20.15
CA LEU A 313 0.06 -12.12 -19.29
C LEU A 313 0.89 -12.34 -18.03
N VAL A 314 0.70 -13.48 -17.36
CA VAL A 314 1.43 -13.87 -16.16
C VAL A 314 2.93 -13.96 -16.44
N SER A 315 3.30 -14.53 -17.59
CA SER A 315 4.70 -14.67 -18.00
C SER A 315 5.34 -13.31 -18.29
N GLU A 316 4.61 -12.39 -18.91
CA GLU A 316 5.07 -11.02 -19.15
C GLU A 316 5.23 -10.23 -17.84
N VAL A 317 4.28 -10.35 -16.91
CA VAL A 317 4.35 -9.71 -15.59
C VAL A 317 5.59 -10.18 -14.83
N GLU A 318 5.88 -11.48 -14.79
CA GLU A 318 7.08 -12.03 -14.17
C GLU A 318 8.36 -11.41 -14.78
N SER A 319 8.42 -11.33 -16.11
CA SER A 319 9.58 -10.76 -16.80
C SER A 319 9.80 -9.29 -16.45
N TYR A 320 8.76 -8.47 -16.47
CA TYR A 320 8.87 -7.05 -16.11
C TYR A 320 9.14 -6.84 -14.61
N TYR A 321 8.56 -7.66 -13.75
CA TYR A 321 8.83 -7.60 -12.32
C TYR A 321 10.32 -7.88 -12.02
N ILE A 322 10.89 -8.93 -12.62
CA ILE A 322 12.33 -9.21 -12.50
C ILE A 322 13.17 -8.03 -13.02
N LYS A 323 12.84 -7.46 -14.19
CA LYS A 323 13.55 -6.27 -14.68
C LYS A 323 13.45 -5.08 -13.73
N SER A 324 12.31 -4.93 -13.04
CA SER A 324 12.10 -3.83 -12.10
C SER A 324 13.00 -3.91 -10.87
N THR A 325 13.53 -5.09 -10.51
CA THR A 325 14.47 -5.24 -9.40
C THR A 325 15.87 -4.71 -9.73
N ASP A 326 16.20 -4.59 -11.01
CA ASP A 326 17.48 -4.07 -11.51
C ASP A 326 17.47 -2.55 -11.74
N LEU A 327 16.36 -1.87 -11.40
CA LEU A 327 16.26 -0.41 -11.50
C LEU A 327 17.29 0.27 -10.58
N PRO A 328 17.97 1.34 -11.05
CA PRO A 328 18.95 2.06 -10.25
C PRO A 328 18.38 2.58 -8.93
N ILE A 329 19.27 2.79 -7.96
CA ILE A 329 18.88 3.36 -6.68
C ILE A 329 18.41 4.82 -6.91
N PRO A 330 17.22 5.20 -6.44
CA PRO A 330 16.71 6.57 -6.62
C PRO A 330 17.53 7.56 -5.78
N PRO A 331 17.75 8.79 -6.27
CA PRO A 331 18.07 9.94 -5.42
C PRO A 331 17.07 10.11 -4.26
N ASP A 332 17.53 10.72 -3.17
CA ASP A 332 16.78 10.80 -1.92
C ASP A 332 15.43 11.53 -2.06
N ASP A 333 15.37 12.55 -2.91
CA ASP A 333 14.20 13.38 -3.17
C ASP A 333 13.08 12.69 -3.98
N ILE A 334 13.38 11.59 -4.69
CA ILE A 334 12.38 10.73 -5.36
C ILE A 334 12.23 9.34 -4.76
N LYS A 335 12.91 9.06 -3.65
CA LYS A 335 12.90 7.74 -3.04
C LYS A 335 11.48 7.27 -2.72
N ASP A 336 10.66 8.11 -2.10
CA ASP A 336 9.30 7.74 -1.69
C ASP A 336 8.41 7.39 -2.89
N TRP A 337 8.49 8.16 -3.99
CA TRP A 337 7.75 7.86 -5.23
C TRP A 337 8.24 6.54 -5.86
N ARG A 338 9.56 6.33 -5.95
CA ARG A 338 10.12 5.08 -6.49
C ARG A 338 9.70 3.88 -5.64
N GLU A 339 9.77 3.99 -4.31
CA GLU A 339 9.33 2.92 -3.40
C GLU A 339 7.83 2.64 -3.55
N ALA A 340 6.99 3.66 -3.72
CA ALA A 340 5.58 3.46 -4.03
C ALA A 340 5.37 2.72 -5.37
N CYS A 341 6.18 3.02 -6.39
CA CYS A 341 6.16 2.29 -7.65
C CYS A 341 6.61 0.83 -7.48
N SER A 342 7.68 0.57 -6.72
CA SER A 342 8.14 -0.80 -6.43
C SER A 342 7.09 -1.61 -5.66
N LEU A 343 6.37 -0.99 -4.72
CA LEU A 343 5.23 -1.63 -4.04
C LEU A 343 4.11 -1.97 -5.02
N LEU A 344 3.77 -1.05 -5.93
CA LEU A 344 2.78 -1.30 -6.98
C LEU A 344 3.24 -2.44 -7.90
N PHE A 345 4.52 -2.50 -8.30
CA PHE A 345 5.07 -3.60 -9.11
C PHE A 345 4.92 -4.94 -8.41
N GLY A 346 5.24 -5.01 -7.11
CA GLY A 346 5.03 -6.22 -6.30
C GLY A 346 3.56 -6.62 -6.22
N THR A 347 2.65 -5.67 -6.07
CA THR A 347 1.20 -5.95 -6.07
C THR A 347 0.70 -6.42 -7.43
N ILE A 348 1.24 -5.92 -8.54
CA ILE A 348 0.92 -6.41 -9.89
C ILE A 348 1.47 -7.82 -10.09
N HIS A 349 2.68 -8.10 -9.59
CA HIS A 349 3.26 -9.43 -9.58
C HIS A 349 2.39 -10.42 -8.79
N ASP A 350 1.82 -10.02 -7.65
CA ASP A 350 0.89 -10.84 -6.87
C ASP A 350 -0.35 -11.27 -7.70
N LEU A 351 -0.85 -10.43 -8.62
CA LEU A 351 -1.98 -10.79 -9.51
C LEU A 351 -1.66 -12.01 -10.38
N SER A 352 -0.38 -12.20 -10.70
CA SER A 352 0.09 -13.29 -11.56
C SER A 352 0.11 -14.66 -10.85
N LEU A 353 -0.06 -14.69 -9.53
CA LEU A 353 0.14 -15.91 -8.72
C LEU A 353 -1.11 -16.79 -8.62
N TYR A 354 -2.31 -16.23 -8.67
CA TYR A 354 -3.52 -16.95 -8.28
C TYR A 354 -4.12 -17.81 -9.38
N TYR A 355 -4.13 -17.31 -10.62
CA TYR A 355 -4.64 -18.02 -11.81
C TYR A 355 -3.49 -18.42 -12.74
N ASN A 356 -2.45 -19.00 -12.13
CA ASN A 356 -1.31 -19.59 -12.83
C ASN A 356 -1.37 -21.11 -12.68
N LYS A 357 -1.30 -21.83 -13.82
CA LYS A 357 -1.40 -23.29 -13.90
C LYS A 357 -0.38 -23.99 -12.99
N LYS A 358 0.79 -23.38 -12.76
CA LYS A 358 1.84 -23.89 -11.85
C LYS A 358 1.36 -24.05 -10.41
N TYR A 359 0.40 -23.25 -9.96
CA TYR A 359 -0.08 -23.22 -8.57
C TYR A 359 -1.51 -23.75 -8.40
N LEU A 360 -2.09 -24.35 -9.45
CA LEU A 360 -3.49 -24.78 -9.48
C LEU A 360 -3.85 -25.73 -8.32
N SER A 361 -2.96 -26.66 -7.99
CA SER A 361 -3.17 -27.67 -6.94
C SER A 361 -3.08 -27.12 -5.50
N GLN A 362 -2.59 -25.89 -5.30
CA GLN A 362 -2.29 -25.35 -3.97
C GLN A 362 -3.47 -24.59 -3.35
N ARG A 363 -4.49 -24.25 -4.16
CA ARG A 363 -5.60 -23.39 -3.73
C ARG A 363 -6.93 -23.94 -4.21
N THR A 364 -7.99 -23.63 -3.49
CA THR A 364 -9.37 -23.83 -3.99
C THR A 364 -9.77 -22.65 -4.87
N THR A 365 -10.78 -22.83 -5.72
CA THR A 365 -11.35 -21.74 -6.55
C THR A 365 -11.80 -20.56 -5.69
N ALA A 366 -12.48 -20.84 -4.56
CA ALA A 366 -12.93 -19.79 -3.64
C ALA A 366 -11.75 -19.01 -3.05
N ASN A 367 -10.66 -19.70 -2.68
CA ASN A 367 -9.46 -19.04 -2.19
C ASN A 367 -8.77 -18.18 -3.26
N ARG A 368 -8.60 -18.69 -4.50
CA ARG A 368 -8.04 -17.93 -5.62
C ARG A 368 -8.83 -16.65 -5.88
N LYS A 369 -10.16 -16.75 -5.95
CA LYS A 369 -11.04 -15.61 -6.16
C LYS A 369 -10.88 -14.56 -5.07
N SER A 370 -10.89 -14.99 -3.80
CA SER A 370 -10.73 -14.08 -2.65
C SER A 370 -9.37 -13.37 -2.67
N CYS A 371 -8.28 -14.11 -2.94
CA CYS A 371 -6.94 -13.52 -3.02
C CYS A 371 -6.86 -12.52 -4.18
N MET A 372 -7.35 -12.87 -5.37
CA MET A 372 -7.39 -11.98 -6.53
C MET A 372 -8.17 -10.70 -6.22
N GLU A 373 -9.35 -10.81 -5.60
CA GLU A 373 -10.17 -9.64 -5.24
C GLU A 373 -9.51 -8.72 -4.21
N MET A 374 -8.76 -9.30 -3.26
CA MET A 374 -7.96 -8.53 -2.30
C MET A 374 -6.80 -7.80 -2.98
N THR A 375 -6.08 -8.49 -3.87
CA THR A 375 -4.93 -7.92 -4.58
C THR A 375 -5.35 -6.84 -5.57
N ILE A 376 -6.51 -6.97 -6.22
CA ILE A 376 -7.08 -5.88 -7.05
C ILE A 376 -7.40 -4.64 -6.21
N SER A 377 -7.97 -4.80 -5.00
CA SER A 377 -8.21 -3.68 -4.10
C SER A 377 -6.90 -3.02 -3.63
N ARG A 378 -5.85 -3.83 -3.39
CA ARG A 378 -4.51 -3.34 -3.08
C ARG A 378 -3.89 -2.58 -4.27
N TYR A 379 -3.98 -3.13 -5.48
CA TYR A 379 -3.52 -2.51 -6.72
C TYR A 379 -4.10 -1.11 -6.89
N TYR A 380 -5.42 -0.95 -6.72
CA TYR A 380 -6.04 0.38 -6.79
C TYR A 380 -5.51 1.33 -5.73
N SER A 381 -5.24 0.85 -4.51
CA SER A 381 -4.71 1.66 -3.40
C SER A 381 -3.26 2.08 -3.64
N ASP A 382 -2.43 1.17 -4.16
CA ASP A 382 -1.04 1.45 -4.50
C ASP A 382 -0.95 2.43 -5.68
N LEU A 383 -1.81 2.27 -6.70
CA LEU A 383 -1.92 3.21 -7.83
C LEU A 383 -2.28 4.63 -7.37
N GLU A 384 -3.17 4.75 -6.38
CA GLU A 384 -3.51 6.05 -5.77
C GLU A 384 -2.33 6.68 -5.03
N ASN A 385 -1.54 5.86 -4.33
CA ASN A 385 -0.37 6.35 -3.61
C ASN A 385 0.71 6.84 -4.59
N VAL A 386 0.93 6.11 -5.69
CA VAL A 386 1.81 6.57 -6.79
C VAL A 386 1.29 7.89 -7.36
N ARG A 387 0.00 7.98 -7.69
CA ARG A 387 -0.64 9.22 -8.18
C ARG A 387 -0.42 10.43 -7.28
N ARG A 388 -0.49 10.21 -5.96
CA ARG A 388 -0.28 11.28 -4.97
C ARG A 388 1.17 11.75 -4.96
N LEU A 389 2.12 10.82 -4.95
CA LEU A 389 3.55 11.12 -4.84
C LEU A 389 4.14 11.64 -6.16
N GLU A 390 3.60 11.21 -7.30
CA GLU A 390 4.07 11.63 -8.63
C GLU A 390 3.94 13.15 -8.84
N LYS A 391 2.98 13.80 -8.14
CA LYS A 391 2.79 15.27 -8.16
C LYS A 391 3.97 16.05 -7.58
N ASP A 392 4.76 15.42 -6.71
CA ASP A 392 5.93 16.03 -6.10
C ASP A 392 7.21 15.74 -6.92
N VAL A 393 7.09 14.93 -7.99
CA VAL A 393 8.20 14.50 -8.84
C VAL A 393 8.28 15.27 -10.16
N LEU A 394 7.11 15.56 -10.76
CA LEU A 394 6.91 16.31 -12.00
C LEU A 394 6.68 17.80 -11.70
#